data_AF-A0A1C6H3W1-F1
#
_entry.id   AF-A0A1C6H3W1-F1
#
_cell.length_a   1.000
_cell.length_b   1.000
_cell.length_c   1.000
_cell.angle_alpha   90.00
_cell.angle_beta   90.00
_cell.angle_gamma   90.00
#
_symmetry.space_group_name_H-M   'P 1'
#
loop_
_entity.id
_entity.type
_entity.pdbx_description
1 polymer ?
#
loop_
_entity_poly.entity_id
_entity_poly.type
_entity_poly.pdbx_seq_one_letter_code
_entity_poly.pdbx_strand_id
1 'polypeptide(L)'
;MIKIQHNLDAKKFKWLWCKYVQDGNDQKHCTNSLKGKYSKKFSKHNENFNNETTIVFDEQPEDSFKAIYICGVINAGYSAKKNYPHNVHLAIVPKEGARCLYQFENWTIDIEGGMISMIPEIEELPEKYQGLPDEYVTCRIFRWAIGYFFNKKNDLTNLKEV
;
A
#
# COMPACT_ATOMS: atom_id res chain seq x y z
N MET A 1 -4.18 -13.30 10.65
CA MET A 1 -3.28 -12.18 11.02
C MET A 1 -2.19 -11.99 9.97
N ILE A 2 -1.94 -10.75 9.53
CA ILE A 2 -0.85 -10.43 8.58
C ILE A 2 0.45 -10.16 9.34
N LYS A 3 1.54 -10.77 8.87
CA LYS A 3 2.90 -10.51 9.32
C LYS A 3 3.79 -10.27 8.10
N ILE A 4 4.77 -9.39 8.25
CA ILE A 4 5.78 -9.17 7.22
C ILE A 4 7.19 -9.27 7.78
N GLN A 5 8.13 -9.59 6.90
CA GLN A 5 9.56 -9.37 7.11
C GLN A 5 10.13 -8.54 5.95
N HIS A 6 10.80 -7.43 6.24
CA HIS A 6 11.23 -6.46 5.21
C HIS A 6 12.71 -6.08 5.30
N ASN A 7 13.26 -5.52 4.22
CA ASN A 7 14.58 -4.89 4.23
C ASN A 7 14.53 -3.36 4.06
N LEU A 8 13.35 -2.75 4.18
CA LEU A 8 13.18 -1.29 4.05
C LEU A 8 14.08 -0.52 5.02
N ASP A 9 14.74 0.52 4.53
CA ASP A 9 15.52 1.45 5.35
C ASP A 9 14.78 2.79 5.49
N ALA A 10 14.23 3.07 6.68
CA ALA A 10 13.48 4.30 6.94
C ALA A 10 14.27 5.57 6.59
N LYS A 11 15.61 5.56 6.64
CA LYS A 11 16.45 6.71 6.29
C LYS A 11 16.42 7.05 4.79
N LYS A 12 16.10 6.09 3.92
CA LYS A 12 15.97 6.31 2.47
C LYS A 12 14.66 6.96 2.06
N PHE A 13 13.67 6.99 2.96
CA PHE A 13 12.34 7.54 2.68
C PHE A 13 12.12 8.90 3.30
N LYS A 14 11.49 9.82 2.57
CA LYS A 14 10.94 11.08 3.07
C LYS A 14 9.75 10.82 3.98
N TRP A 15 8.88 9.92 3.55
CA TRP A 15 7.75 9.40 4.32
C TRP A 15 7.74 7.88 4.20
N LEU A 16 7.51 7.19 5.31
CA LEU A 16 7.30 5.75 5.33
C LEU A 16 6.22 5.46 6.35
N TRP A 17 5.12 4.90 5.90
CA TRP A 17 3.96 4.62 6.75
C TRP A 17 3.16 3.46 6.16
N CYS A 18 2.35 2.83 7.00
CA CYS A 18 1.25 2.01 6.53
C CYS A 18 -0.06 2.38 7.22
N LYS A 19 -1.17 1.94 6.63
CA LYS A 19 -2.53 2.18 7.11
C LYS A 19 -3.31 0.87 7.14
N TYR A 20 -3.99 0.63 8.26
CA TYR A 20 -5.06 -0.38 8.38
C TYR A 20 -6.29 0.18 7.66
N VAL A 21 -6.45 -0.14 6.39
CA VAL A 21 -7.48 0.43 5.51
C VAL A 21 -8.82 -0.25 5.77
N GLN A 22 -9.85 0.54 6.05
CA GLN A 22 -11.20 0.07 6.36
C GLN A 22 -12.17 0.29 5.20
N ASP A 23 -11.97 1.37 4.45
CA ASP A 23 -12.86 1.82 3.38
C ASP A 23 -12.16 2.86 2.48
N GLY A 24 -12.75 3.15 1.34
CA GLY A 24 -12.30 4.15 0.38
C GLY A 24 -13.08 5.47 0.47
N ASN A 25 -12.50 6.54 -0.08
CA ASN A 25 -13.17 7.81 -0.33
C ASN A 25 -12.79 8.32 -1.72
N ASP A 26 -13.69 8.15 -2.69
CA ASP A 26 -13.42 8.52 -4.08
C ASP A 26 -13.49 10.04 -4.35
N GLN A 27 -13.85 10.84 -3.34
CA GLN A 27 -13.85 12.31 -3.38
C GLN A 27 -12.52 12.93 -2.92
N LYS A 28 -11.52 12.12 -2.58
CA LYS A 28 -10.21 12.56 -2.09
C LYS A 28 -9.08 11.88 -2.87
N HIS A 29 -7.99 12.58 -3.10
CA HIS A 29 -6.79 12.02 -3.73
C HIS A 29 -5.78 11.52 -2.68
N CYS A 30 -4.82 10.71 -3.14
CA CYS A 30 -3.67 10.23 -2.36
C CYS A 30 -4.10 9.59 -1.02
N THR A 31 -3.37 9.81 0.06
CA THR A 31 -3.62 9.13 1.34
C THR A 31 -5.01 9.39 1.94
N ASN A 32 -5.65 10.50 1.56
CA ASN A 32 -7.00 10.84 2.01
C ASN A 32 -8.09 10.01 1.32
N SER A 33 -7.77 9.31 0.22
CA SER A 33 -8.68 8.32 -0.39
C SER A 33 -8.80 7.05 0.44
N LEU A 34 -7.90 6.82 1.40
CA LEU A 34 -7.92 5.67 2.30
C LEU A 34 -8.51 6.08 3.64
N LYS A 35 -9.56 5.41 4.11
CA LYS A 35 -10.06 5.54 5.49
C LYS A 35 -9.43 4.46 6.36
N GLY A 36 -9.01 4.82 7.58
CA GLY A 36 -8.36 3.90 8.51
C GLY A 36 -7.31 4.55 9.40
N LYS A 37 -6.67 3.75 10.24
CA LYS A 37 -5.63 4.21 11.18
C LYS A 37 -4.23 3.89 10.66
N TYR A 38 -3.29 4.77 10.93
CA TYR A 38 -1.88 4.50 10.64
C TYR A 38 -1.30 3.52 11.66
N SER A 39 -0.39 2.67 11.19
CA SER A 39 0.43 1.83 12.06
C SER A 39 1.51 2.67 12.75
N LYS A 40 1.74 2.41 14.03
CA LYS A 40 2.90 2.93 14.76
C LYS A 40 4.11 2.02 14.57
N LYS A 41 3.89 0.70 14.45
CA LYS A 41 4.95 -0.28 14.18
C LYS A 41 5.62 -0.05 12.83
N PHE A 42 4.83 0.05 11.76
CA PHE A 42 5.31 0.37 10.42
C PHE A 42 5.26 1.89 10.18
N SER A 43 6.28 2.58 10.66
CA SER A 43 6.39 4.03 10.54
C SER A 43 7.85 4.45 10.50
N LYS A 44 8.16 5.48 9.70
CA LYS A 44 9.47 6.17 9.72
C LYS A 44 9.84 6.67 11.12
N HIS A 45 8.84 6.96 11.94
CA HIS A 45 9.01 7.50 13.29
C HIS A 45 9.17 6.43 14.37
N ASN A 46 9.09 5.15 14.01
CA ASN A 46 9.45 4.06 14.92
C ASN A 46 10.99 3.94 14.96
N GLU A 47 11.59 4.23 16.10
CA GLU A 47 13.04 4.17 16.31
C GLU A 47 13.62 2.78 16.07
N ASN A 48 12.81 1.74 16.28
CA ASN A 48 13.21 0.35 16.08
C ASN A 48 12.92 -0.17 14.67
N PHE A 49 12.34 0.62 13.76
CA PHE A 49 11.91 0.14 12.43
C PHE A 49 13.02 -0.56 11.64
N ASN A 50 14.24 -0.06 11.71
CA ASN A 50 15.39 -0.64 10.99
C ASN A 50 16.00 -1.86 11.71
N ASN A 51 15.77 -2.02 13.02
CA ASN A 51 16.35 -3.11 13.82
C ASN A 51 15.36 -4.28 13.96
N GLU A 52 14.06 -3.98 13.99
CA GLU A 52 12.96 -4.93 14.06
C GLU A 52 12.27 -5.01 12.70
N THR A 53 12.87 -5.80 11.81
CA THR A 53 12.41 -5.94 10.42
C THR A 53 11.20 -6.87 10.26
N THR A 54 10.77 -7.53 11.34
CA THR A 54 9.54 -8.32 11.38
C THR A 54 8.43 -7.50 12.01
N ILE A 55 7.33 -7.28 11.28
CA ILE A 55 6.18 -6.53 11.76
C ILE A 55 4.95 -7.43 11.73
N VAL A 56 4.32 -7.58 12.88
CA VAL A 56 3.00 -8.21 13.02
C VAL A 56 1.95 -7.09 13.10
N PHE A 57 0.98 -7.11 12.18
CA PHE A 57 -0.09 -6.12 12.09
C PHE A 57 -1.25 -6.46 13.03
N ASP A 58 -1.04 -6.21 14.32
CA ASP A 58 -1.94 -6.54 15.44
C ASP A 58 -2.46 -5.29 16.19
N GLU A 59 -2.18 -4.08 15.68
CA GLU A 59 -2.56 -2.84 16.39
C GLU A 59 -4.06 -2.53 16.27
N GLN A 60 -4.75 -3.18 15.34
CA GLN A 60 -6.20 -3.13 15.16
C GLN A 60 -6.78 -4.56 15.17
N PRO A 61 -8.04 -4.76 15.60
CA PRO A 61 -8.70 -6.06 15.50
C PRO A 61 -8.69 -6.60 14.07
N GLU A 62 -8.54 -7.91 13.90
CA GLU A 62 -8.37 -8.54 12.58
C GLU A 62 -9.52 -8.22 11.61
N ASP A 63 -10.77 -8.24 12.08
CA ASP A 63 -11.95 -7.95 11.26
C ASP A 63 -12.25 -6.45 11.08
N SER A 64 -11.41 -5.57 11.64
CA SER A 64 -11.65 -4.12 11.60
C SER A 64 -11.05 -3.41 10.40
N PHE A 65 -10.29 -4.12 9.56
CA PHE A 65 -9.66 -3.58 8.35
C PHE A 65 -9.75 -4.59 7.20
N LYS A 66 -9.77 -4.07 5.97
CA LYS A 66 -9.87 -4.85 4.74
C LYS A 66 -8.53 -5.06 4.04
N ALA A 67 -7.54 -4.20 4.34
CA ALA A 67 -6.19 -4.30 3.80
C ALA A 67 -5.18 -3.52 4.66
N ILE A 68 -3.90 -3.85 4.51
CA ILE A 68 -2.78 -3.00 4.89
C ILE A 68 -2.28 -2.28 3.64
N TYR A 69 -2.18 -0.95 3.69
CA TYR A 69 -1.57 -0.18 2.60
C TYR A 69 -0.27 0.45 3.07
N ILE A 70 0.84 0.11 2.43
CA ILE A 70 2.19 0.63 2.67
C ILE A 70 2.53 1.69 1.62
N CYS A 71 3.05 2.82 2.07
CA CYS A 71 3.60 3.86 1.21
C CYS A 71 4.97 4.31 1.73
N GLY A 72 5.97 4.22 0.85
CA GLY A 72 7.32 4.73 1.07
C GLY A 72 7.68 5.74 -0.01
N VAL A 73 7.77 7.02 0.33
CA VAL A 73 8.20 8.07 -0.59
C VAL A 73 9.71 8.26 -0.48
N ILE A 74 10.45 8.01 -1.56
CA ILE A 74 11.92 8.03 -1.57
C ILE A 74 12.47 9.47 -1.42
N ASN A 75 13.55 9.62 -0.64
CA ASN A 75 14.26 10.89 -0.46
C ASN A 75 15.03 11.31 -1.72
N ALA A 76 15.69 10.35 -2.38
CA ALA A 76 16.50 10.61 -3.56
C ALA A 76 15.63 11.19 -4.68
N GLY A 77 15.98 12.37 -5.18
CA GLY A 77 15.22 13.05 -6.24
C GLY A 77 13.93 13.75 -5.78
N TYR A 78 13.61 13.76 -4.48
CA TYR A 78 12.37 14.35 -3.95
C TYR A 78 12.23 15.86 -4.26
N SER A 79 13.29 16.65 -4.04
CA SER A 79 13.28 18.10 -4.31
C SER A 79 13.05 18.43 -5.79
N ALA A 80 13.54 17.57 -6.69
CA ALA A 80 13.36 17.69 -8.13
C ALA A 80 12.10 16.97 -8.67
N LYS A 81 11.27 16.39 -7.78
CA LYS A 81 10.08 15.58 -8.13
C LYS A 81 10.37 14.38 -9.05
N LYS A 82 11.59 13.84 -9.00
CA LYS A 82 12.02 12.68 -9.80
C LYS A 82 11.87 11.35 -9.06
N ASN A 83 11.47 11.38 -7.79
CA ASN A 83 11.35 10.20 -6.95
C ASN A 83 10.08 9.38 -7.20
N TYR A 84 9.08 9.91 -7.92
CA TYR A 84 7.76 9.29 -8.02
C TYR A 84 7.78 7.84 -8.50
N PRO A 85 8.53 7.45 -9.55
CA PRO A 85 8.62 6.05 -9.98
C PRO A 85 9.19 5.13 -8.89
N HIS A 86 10.13 5.64 -8.09
CA HIS A 86 10.87 4.90 -7.06
C HIS A 86 10.13 4.76 -5.73
N ASN A 87 8.96 5.40 -5.56
CA ASN A 87 8.21 5.25 -4.32
C ASN A 87 7.65 3.82 -4.21
N VAL A 88 7.71 3.26 -3.00
CA VAL A 88 7.12 1.96 -2.67
C VAL A 88 5.63 2.16 -2.44
N HIS A 89 4.82 1.36 -3.12
CA HIS A 89 3.37 1.26 -2.90
C HIS A 89 2.99 -0.21 -2.92
N LEU A 90 2.43 -0.68 -1.81
CA LEU A 90 2.04 -2.07 -1.65
C LEU A 90 0.74 -2.13 -0.86
N ALA A 91 -0.24 -2.84 -1.40
CA ALA A 91 -1.45 -3.20 -0.69
C ALA A 91 -1.46 -4.70 -0.40
N ILE A 92 -1.82 -5.06 0.83
CA ILE A 92 -1.88 -6.44 1.31
C ILE A 92 -3.30 -6.70 1.81
N VAL A 93 -3.98 -7.67 1.23
CA VAL A 93 -5.31 -8.11 1.67
C VAL A 93 -5.15 -9.37 2.53
N PRO A 94 -5.85 -9.48 3.67
CA PRO A 94 -5.81 -10.69 4.49
C PRO A 94 -6.20 -11.94 3.67
N LYS A 95 -5.40 -12.99 3.78
CA LYS A 95 -5.72 -14.32 3.26
C LYS A 95 -5.00 -15.33 4.13
N GLU A 96 -5.76 -16.04 4.96
CA GLU A 96 -5.22 -17.03 5.87
C GLU A 96 -4.45 -18.13 5.12
N GLY A 97 -3.29 -18.52 5.67
CA GLY A 97 -2.40 -19.52 5.06
C GLY A 97 -1.61 -19.03 3.83
N ALA A 98 -1.91 -17.85 3.28
CA ALA A 98 -1.18 -17.33 2.13
C ALA A 98 0.21 -16.82 2.50
N ARG A 99 1.16 -16.98 1.58
CA ARG A 99 2.47 -16.35 1.64
C ARG A 99 2.82 -15.77 0.27
N CYS A 100 3.40 -14.58 0.25
CA CYS A 100 3.85 -13.96 -0.99
C CYS A 100 5.08 -13.07 -0.76
N LEU A 101 5.84 -12.86 -1.83
CA LEU A 101 7.03 -12.02 -1.83
C LEU A 101 6.78 -10.78 -2.69
N TYR A 102 6.88 -9.60 -2.08
CA TYR A 102 6.93 -8.35 -2.82
C TYR A 102 8.38 -7.96 -3.08
N GLN A 103 8.72 -7.71 -4.33
CA GLN A 103 10.02 -7.18 -4.75
C GLN A 103 9.82 -5.94 -5.60
N PHE A 104 10.52 -4.86 -5.25
CA PHE A 104 10.52 -3.61 -5.99
C PHE A 104 11.86 -2.90 -5.84
N GLU A 105 12.59 -2.79 -6.95
CA GLU A 105 13.99 -2.35 -6.95
C GLU A 105 14.82 -3.17 -5.95
N ASN A 106 15.39 -2.51 -4.93
CA ASN A 106 16.18 -3.16 -3.89
C ASN A 106 15.36 -3.54 -2.65
N TRP A 107 14.03 -3.33 -2.68
CA TRP A 107 13.15 -3.58 -1.56
C TRP A 107 12.47 -4.94 -1.67
N THR A 108 12.52 -5.69 -0.57
CA THR A 108 11.89 -6.99 -0.43
C THR A 108 11.03 -7.00 0.83
N ILE A 109 9.81 -7.51 0.69
CA ILE A 109 8.87 -7.73 1.81
C ILE A 109 8.28 -9.14 1.65
N ASP A 110 8.64 -10.04 2.54
CA ASP A 110 8.00 -11.35 2.71
C ASP A 110 6.73 -11.16 3.53
N ILE A 111 5.61 -11.73 3.08
CA ILE A 111 4.28 -11.50 3.63
C ILE A 111 3.67 -12.86 3.99
N GLU A 112 3.27 -13.03 5.25
CA GLU A 112 2.54 -14.17 5.76
C GLU A 112 1.11 -13.74 6.15
N GLY A 113 0.11 -14.59 5.85
CA GLY A 113 -1.29 -14.34 6.18
C GLY A 113 -1.97 -13.27 5.30
N GLY A 114 -1.37 -12.92 4.16
CA GLY A 114 -1.89 -11.93 3.24
C GLY A 114 -1.41 -12.12 1.81
N MET A 115 -2.12 -11.50 0.87
CA MET A 115 -1.78 -11.47 -0.55
C MET A 115 -1.60 -10.05 -1.05
N ILE A 116 -0.71 -9.88 -2.03
CA ILE A 116 -0.53 -8.61 -2.74
C ILE A 116 -1.80 -8.31 -3.52
N SER A 117 -2.38 -7.13 -3.27
CA SER A 117 -3.46 -6.56 -4.07
C SER A 117 -2.87 -5.60 -5.09
N MET A 118 -3.03 -5.93 -6.37
CA MET A 118 -2.46 -5.16 -7.47
C MET A 118 -3.07 -3.76 -7.55
N ILE A 119 -2.22 -2.77 -7.84
CA ILE A 119 -2.66 -1.41 -8.15
C ILE A 119 -3.05 -1.40 -9.63
N PRO A 120 -4.30 -1.08 -9.98
CA PRO A 120 -4.71 -1.07 -11.38
C PRO A 120 -3.93 -0.03 -12.18
N GLU A 121 -3.72 -0.32 -13.47
CA GLU A 121 -3.32 0.69 -14.44
C GLU A 121 -4.44 1.69 -14.73
N ILE A 122 -4.09 2.81 -15.37
CA ILE A 122 -5.04 3.93 -15.60
C ILE A 122 -6.23 3.44 -16.43
N GLU A 123 -5.96 2.60 -17.43
CA GLU A 123 -6.94 2.05 -18.36
C GLU A 123 -7.88 1.03 -17.69
N GLU A 124 -7.46 0.45 -16.55
CA GLU A 124 -8.25 -0.50 -15.76
C GLU A 124 -9.19 0.20 -14.76
N LEU A 125 -9.05 1.53 -14.59
CA LEU A 125 -9.95 2.29 -13.74
C LEU A 125 -11.35 2.34 -14.34
N PRO A 126 -12.43 2.37 -13.52
CA PRO A 126 -13.78 2.61 -14.02
C PRO A 126 -13.84 3.91 -14.83
N GLU A 127 -14.57 3.89 -15.94
CA GLU A 127 -14.64 4.98 -16.94
C GLU A 127 -14.86 6.37 -16.32
N LYS A 128 -15.73 6.46 -15.31
CA LYS A 128 -16.01 7.72 -14.60
C LYS A 128 -14.79 8.37 -13.92
N TYR A 129 -13.70 7.64 -13.74
CA TYR A 129 -12.46 8.15 -13.14
C TYR A 129 -11.35 8.41 -14.18
N GLN A 130 -11.47 7.89 -15.40
CA GLN A 130 -10.42 8.00 -16.42
C GLN A 130 -10.23 9.45 -16.93
N GLY A 131 -11.27 10.28 -16.83
CA GLY A 131 -11.23 11.71 -17.19
C GLY A 131 -10.80 12.66 -16.06
N LEU A 132 -10.37 12.14 -14.90
CA LEU A 132 -9.88 12.98 -13.81
C LEU A 132 -8.49 13.56 -14.11
N PRO A 133 -8.09 14.66 -13.46
CA PRO A 133 -6.77 15.24 -13.62
C PRO A 133 -5.63 14.25 -13.32
N ASP A 134 -4.47 14.44 -13.94
CA ASP A 134 -3.28 13.58 -13.80
C ASP A 134 -2.91 13.29 -12.34
N GLU A 135 -3.05 14.26 -11.44
CA GLU A 135 -2.75 14.09 -10.02
C GLU A 135 -3.62 13.01 -9.34
N TYR A 136 -4.81 12.72 -9.87
CA TYR A 136 -5.66 11.62 -9.43
C TYR A 136 -5.28 10.32 -10.13
N VAL A 137 -5.32 10.31 -11.47
CA VAL A 137 -5.19 9.08 -12.23
C VAL A 137 -3.78 8.48 -12.17
N THR A 138 -2.74 9.30 -12.04
CA THR A 138 -1.37 8.77 -11.86
C THR A 138 -1.11 8.28 -10.44
N CYS A 139 -1.85 8.77 -9.44
CA CYS A 139 -1.64 8.47 -8.02
C CYS A 139 -1.93 7.00 -7.69
N ARG A 140 -0.89 6.24 -7.36
CA ARG A 140 -1.00 4.80 -7.03
C ARG A 140 -1.89 4.49 -5.82
N ILE A 141 -1.96 5.40 -4.84
CA ILE A 141 -2.86 5.25 -3.69
C ILE A 141 -4.32 5.40 -4.12
N PHE A 142 -4.59 6.43 -4.93
CA PHE A 142 -5.94 6.67 -5.44
C PHE A 142 -6.39 5.55 -6.37
N ARG A 143 -5.56 5.16 -7.34
CA ARG A 143 -5.83 4.03 -8.25
C ARG A 143 -6.16 2.75 -7.51
N TRP A 144 -5.37 2.40 -6.50
CA TRP A 144 -5.66 1.21 -5.69
C TRP A 144 -6.98 1.35 -4.93
N ALA A 145 -7.22 2.48 -4.26
CA ALA A 145 -8.46 2.71 -3.51
C ALA A 145 -9.70 2.59 -4.42
N ILE A 146 -9.66 3.18 -5.61
CA ILE A 146 -10.73 3.11 -6.59
C ILE A 146 -10.90 1.69 -7.14
N GLY A 147 -9.80 1.06 -7.52
CA GLY A 147 -9.80 -0.31 -8.02
C GLY A 147 -10.34 -1.32 -7.02
N TYR A 148 -10.05 -1.11 -5.73
CA TYR A 148 -10.43 -2.05 -4.67
C TYR A 148 -11.85 -1.82 -4.15
N PHE A 149 -12.27 -0.56 -3.96
CA PHE A 149 -13.58 -0.26 -3.33
C PHE A 149 -14.68 0.11 -4.32
N PHE A 150 -14.34 0.58 -5.52
CA PHE A 150 -15.30 1.22 -6.43
C PHE A 150 -15.33 0.60 -7.84
N ASN A 151 -14.50 -0.43 -8.10
CA ASN A 151 -14.53 -1.17 -9.35
C ASN A 151 -15.30 -2.49 -9.21
N LYS A 152 -16.58 -2.48 -9.60
CA LYS A 152 -17.47 -3.66 -9.56
C LYS A 152 -17.03 -4.83 -10.44
N LYS A 153 -16.07 -4.64 -11.36
CA LYS A 153 -15.56 -5.72 -12.24
C LYS A 153 -14.52 -6.62 -11.55
N ASN A 154 -14.00 -6.25 -10.38
CA ASN A 154 -12.79 -6.85 -9.79
C ASN A 154 -13.02 -7.75 -8.57
N ASP A 155 -14.24 -8.21 -8.31
CA ASP A 155 -14.56 -8.87 -7.04
C ASP A 155 -13.75 -10.14 -6.72
N LEU A 156 -13.03 -10.79 -7.66
CA LEU A 156 -12.23 -11.99 -7.35
C LEU A 156 -10.94 -12.26 -8.18
N THR A 157 -10.52 -11.42 -9.14
CA THR A 157 -9.54 -11.84 -10.17
C THR A 157 -8.08 -11.39 -10.02
N ASN A 158 -7.74 -10.52 -9.07
CA ASN A 158 -6.37 -9.92 -9.02
C ASN A 158 -5.48 -10.37 -7.85
N LEU A 159 -5.83 -11.50 -7.23
CA LEU A 159 -4.99 -12.13 -6.22
C LEU A 159 -4.00 -13.07 -6.92
N LYS A 160 -2.74 -12.64 -7.09
CA LYS A 160 -1.68 -13.51 -7.61
C LYS A 160 -0.98 -14.26 -6.47
N GLU A 161 -1.09 -15.58 -6.49
CA GLU A 161 -0.15 -16.45 -5.78
C GLU A 161 1.15 -16.48 -6.61
N VAL A 162 2.30 -16.29 -5.95
CA VAL A 162 3.63 -16.43 -6.57
C VAL A 162 4.15 -17.81 -6.24
#